data_AF-A0A954SYD8-F1
#
_entry.id   AF-A0A954SYD8-F1
#
_cell.length_a   1.000
_cell.length_b   1.000
_cell.length_c   1.000
_cell.angle_alpha   90.00
_cell.angle_beta   90.00
_cell.angle_gamma   90.00
#
_symmetry.space_group_name_H-M   'P 1'
#
loop_
_entity.id
_entity.type
_entity.pdbx_description
1 polymer ?
#
loop_
_entity_poly.entity_id
_entity_poly.type
_entity_poly.pdbx_seq_one_letter_code
_entity_poly.pdbx_strand_id
1 'polypeptide(L)'
;LQAEGLTVHDVATYTGFPEMMDGRVKTLHPKIFAGILARRDRADDLQALEDHDIKLFDLIVVNLYPFSQTVARPDCTRAEAVEKIDIGGPSLVRAAAKNHAFTAILTDASQYGRVLAEIQNLGGTTLETRQALMADAFEHTASYDRAIADYFAPSAESNDIPRPPSRVTLRLEQVSGLRYGENPHQPAALYR
;
A
#
# COMPACT_ATOMS: atom_id res chain seq x y z
N LEU A 1 -12.25 -0.69 16.45
CA LEU A 1 -12.02 -2.09 16.83
C LEU A 1 -12.29 -2.32 18.32
N GLN A 2 -11.50 -1.76 19.24
CA GLN A 2 -11.75 -1.92 20.69
C GLN A 2 -13.10 -1.35 21.14
N ALA A 3 -13.50 -0.19 20.61
CA ALA A 3 -14.82 0.40 20.85
C ALA A 3 -15.98 -0.49 20.37
N GLU A 4 -15.72 -1.38 19.41
CA GLU A 4 -16.68 -2.38 18.89
C GLU A 4 -16.58 -3.71 19.66
N GLY A 5 -15.86 -3.75 20.80
CA GLY A 5 -15.70 -4.94 21.63
C GLY A 5 -14.72 -5.99 21.11
N LEU A 6 -13.95 -5.69 20.05
CA LEU A 6 -12.97 -6.61 19.49
C LEU A 6 -11.65 -6.57 20.28
N THR A 7 -11.08 -7.75 20.53
CA THR A 7 -9.74 -7.88 21.11
C THR A 7 -8.70 -7.33 20.13
N VAL A 8 -7.89 -6.37 20.59
CA VAL A 8 -6.82 -5.77 19.80
C VAL A 8 -5.52 -5.82 20.59
N HIS A 9 -4.46 -6.28 19.94
CA HIS A 9 -3.10 -6.22 20.48
C HIS A 9 -2.39 -5.00 19.90
N ASP A 10 -1.86 -4.17 20.79
CA ASP A 10 -1.12 -2.97 20.39
C ASP A 10 0.27 -3.34 19.81
N VAL A 11 0.72 -2.58 18.81
CA VAL A 11 2.01 -2.80 18.14
C VAL A 11 3.18 -2.55 19.08
N ALA A 12 3.11 -1.55 19.97
CA ALA A 12 4.17 -1.28 20.95
C ALA A 12 4.28 -2.44 21.95
N THR A 13 3.15 -3.00 22.38
CA THR A 13 3.13 -4.19 23.25
C THR A 13 3.77 -5.41 22.58
N TYR A 14 3.47 -5.65 21.30
CA TYR A 14 4.03 -6.79 20.56
C TYR A 14 5.53 -6.62 20.26
N THR A 15 5.93 -5.41 19.85
CA THR A 15 7.33 -5.13 19.51
C THR A 15 8.21 -4.95 20.74
N GLY A 16 7.63 -4.57 21.88
CA GLY A 16 8.34 -4.16 23.09
C GLY A 16 9.00 -2.79 22.97
N PHE A 17 8.69 -2.03 21.91
CA PHE A 17 9.28 -0.73 21.63
C PHE A 17 8.22 0.37 21.78
N PRO A 18 8.47 1.41 22.60
CA PRO A 18 7.49 2.47 22.84
C PRO A 18 7.28 3.33 21.59
N GLU A 19 6.14 4.01 21.54
CA GLU A 19 5.92 5.04 20.53
C GLU A 19 6.92 6.19 20.70
N MET A 20 7.52 6.64 19.59
CA MET A 20 8.46 7.76 19.57
C MET A 20 8.30 8.58 18.29
N MET A 21 8.77 9.84 18.34
CA MET A 21 8.72 10.78 17.20
C MET A 21 7.31 10.89 16.60
N ASP A 22 6.30 11.07 17.47
CA ASP A 22 4.88 11.17 17.09
C ASP A 22 4.40 10.02 16.21
N GLY A 23 4.87 8.81 16.50
CA GLY A 23 4.44 7.58 15.83
C GLY A 23 5.10 7.32 14.47
N ARG A 24 6.06 8.15 14.03
CA ARG A 24 6.74 8.04 12.71
C ARG A 24 7.39 6.69 12.46
N VAL A 25 7.86 6.01 13.51
CA VAL A 25 8.62 4.75 13.40
C VAL A 25 7.89 3.57 14.02
N LYS A 26 6.62 3.73 14.41
CA LYS A 26 5.89 2.74 15.23
C LYS A 26 5.85 1.32 14.65
N THR A 27 5.78 1.19 13.32
CA THR A 27 5.71 -0.12 12.62
C THR A 27 7.04 -0.53 11.99
N LEU A 28 8.05 0.35 11.98
CA LEU A 28 9.36 0.13 11.36
C LEU A 28 10.25 -0.75 12.24
N HIS A 29 9.79 -1.97 12.52
CA HIS A 29 10.42 -2.88 13.48
C HIS A 29 10.66 -4.29 12.90
N PRO A 30 11.81 -4.93 13.17
CA PRO A 30 12.11 -6.28 12.68
C PRO A 30 11.05 -7.33 13.02
N LYS A 31 10.48 -7.32 14.24
CA LYS A 31 9.37 -8.24 14.61
C LYS A 31 8.15 -8.13 13.71
N ILE A 32 7.89 -6.96 13.12
CA ILE A 32 6.78 -6.79 12.17
C ILE A 32 7.22 -7.29 10.80
N PHE A 33 8.34 -6.78 10.29
CA PHE A 33 8.77 -7.08 8.92
C PHE A 33 9.24 -8.52 8.73
N ALA A 34 9.87 -9.14 9.72
CA ALA A 34 10.24 -10.56 9.67
C ALA A 34 8.99 -11.45 9.65
N GLY A 35 7.97 -11.14 10.46
CA GLY A 35 6.70 -11.85 10.45
C GLY A 35 5.94 -11.75 9.12
N ILE A 36 6.11 -10.64 8.40
CA ILE A 36 5.51 -10.41 7.07
C ILE A 36 6.34 -11.07 5.97
N LEU A 37 7.67 -10.99 6.02
CA LEU A 37 8.58 -11.35 4.92
C LEU A 37 9.15 -12.77 5.00
N ALA A 38 8.93 -13.48 6.11
CA ALA A 38 9.41 -14.85 6.25
C ALA A 38 8.89 -15.75 5.13
N ARG A 39 9.80 -16.49 4.50
CA ARG A 39 9.46 -17.50 3.49
C ARG A 39 9.08 -18.76 4.24
N ARG A 40 7.81 -19.14 4.15
CA ARG A 40 7.25 -20.19 5.00
C ARG A 40 7.56 -21.61 4.50
N ASP A 41 8.13 -21.71 3.31
CA ASP A 41 8.69 -22.91 2.71
C ASP A 41 10.17 -23.14 3.10
N ARG A 42 10.74 -22.26 3.95
CA ARG A 42 12.13 -22.33 4.41
C ARG A 42 12.22 -22.53 5.91
N ALA A 43 12.79 -23.68 6.30
CA ALA A 43 12.93 -24.05 7.70
C ALA A 43 13.83 -23.07 8.50
N ASP A 44 14.84 -22.48 7.86
CA ASP A 44 15.71 -21.50 8.50
C ASP A 44 15.00 -20.19 8.84
N ASP A 45 14.12 -19.70 7.95
CA ASP A 45 13.27 -18.54 8.24
C ASP A 45 12.31 -18.84 9.40
N LEU A 46 11.66 -20.02 9.40
CA LEU A 46 10.73 -20.41 10.47
C LEU A 46 11.41 -20.56 11.83
N GLN A 47 12.60 -21.17 11.87
CA GLN A 47 13.38 -21.29 13.11
C GLN A 47 13.77 -19.91 13.65
N ALA A 48 14.22 -19.00 12.78
CA ALA A 48 14.56 -17.64 13.19
C ALA A 48 13.36 -16.88 13.76
N LEU A 49 12.14 -17.12 13.28
CA LEU A 49 10.94 -16.54 13.88
C LEU A 49 10.69 -17.09 15.29
N GLU A 50 10.80 -18.40 15.48
CA GLU A 50 10.60 -19.05 16.78
C GLU A 50 11.63 -18.58 17.80
N ASP A 51 12.93 -18.57 17.43
CA ASP A 51 14.04 -18.15 18.29
C ASP A 51 13.90 -16.71 18.81
N HIS A 52 13.17 -15.86 18.08
CA HIS A 52 12.98 -14.45 18.38
C HIS A 52 11.55 -14.08 18.82
N ASP A 53 10.69 -15.08 19.05
CA ASP A 53 9.27 -14.89 19.42
C ASP A 53 8.54 -13.95 18.44
N ILE A 54 8.69 -14.25 17.15
CA ILE A 54 8.10 -13.48 16.04
C ILE A 54 6.93 -14.25 15.45
N LYS A 55 5.76 -13.61 15.40
CA LYS A 55 4.55 -14.16 14.82
C LYS A 55 4.50 -13.94 13.31
N LEU A 56 3.95 -14.91 12.59
CA LEU A 56 3.60 -14.77 11.19
C LEU A 56 2.36 -13.89 11.00
N PHE A 57 2.30 -13.17 9.88
CA PHE A 57 1.12 -12.42 9.46
C PHE A 57 0.57 -12.95 8.14
N ASP A 58 -0.65 -13.47 8.16
CA ASP A 58 -1.35 -14.00 6.99
C ASP A 58 -2.06 -12.92 6.16
N LEU A 59 -2.50 -11.86 6.84
CA LEU A 59 -3.31 -10.80 6.28
C LEU A 59 -2.81 -9.46 6.80
N ILE A 60 -2.49 -8.56 5.88
CA ILE A 60 -2.14 -7.18 6.15
C ILE A 60 -3.19 -6.29 5.50
N VAL A 61 -3.75 -5.37 6.28
CA VAL A 61 -4.76 -4.41 5.82
C VAL A 61 -4.26 -3.02 6.15
N VAL A 62 -3.82 -2.28 5.13
CA VAL A 62 -3.19 -0.96 5.29
C VAL A 62 -3.65 -0.07 4.15
N ASN A 63 -4.34 1.02 4.47
CA ASN A 63 -4.52 2.13 3.55
C ASN A 63 -3.46 3.20 3.81
N LEU A 64 -3.08 3.92 2.75
CA LEU A 64 -2.16 5.05 2.89
C LEU A 64 -2.95 6.33 3.20
N TYR A 65 -2.34 7.22 3.96
CA TYR A 65 -2.90 8.56 4.18
C TYR A 65 -3.11 9.25 2.82
N PRO A 66 -4.26 9.91 2.57
CA PRO A 66 -4.55 10.48 1.27
C PRO A 66 -3.74 11.77 1.04
N PHE A 67 -2.45 11.61 0.72
CA PHE A 67 -1.51 12.71 0.50
C PHE A 67 -2.06 13.69 -0.54
N SER A 68 -2.57 13.20 -1.68
CA SER A 68 -3.18 14.01 -2.73
C SER A 68 -4.34 14.88 -2.22
N GLN A 69 -5.15 14.39 -1.27
CA GLN A 69 -6.25 15.18 -0.68
C GLN A 69 -5.72 16.26 0.26
N THR A 70 -4.60 15.99 0.94
CA THR A 70 -3.98 16.95 1.86
C THR A 70 -3.36 18.11 1.09
N VAL A 71 -2.56 17.82 0.07
CA VAL A 71 -1.88 18.87 -0.71
C VAL A 71 -2.82 19.64 -1.62
N ALA A 72 -4.03 19.11 -1.89
CA ALA A 72 -5.08 19.84 -2.60
C ALA A 72 -5.76 20.92 -1.74
N ARG A 73 -5.56 20.92 -0.42
CA ARG A 73 -6.11 21.96 0.46
C ARG A 73 -5.41 23.30 0.21
N PRO A 74 -6.16 24.41 0.04
CA PRO A 74 -5.57 25.72 -0.22
C PRO A 74 -4.63 26.24 0.89
N ASP A 75 -4.83 25.78 2.12
CA ASP A 75 -4.07 26.19 3.30
C ASP A 75 -2.91 25.24 3.65
N CYS A 76 -2.70 24.17 2.86
CA CYS A 76 -1.62 23.23 3.12
C CYS A 76 -0.25 23.86 2.85
N THR A 77 0.52 24.01 3.92
CA THR A 77 1.91 24.45 3.81
C THR A 77 2.81 23.33 3.34
N ARG A 78 3.95 23.69 2.74
CA ARG A 78 4.98 22.71 2.36
C ARG A 78 5.48 21.89 3.55
N ALA A 79 5.60 22.50 4.73
CA ALA A 79 5.99 21.80 5.95
C ALA A 79 4.96 20.74 6.35
N GLU A 80 3.67 21.10 6.36
CA GLU A 80 2.59 20.14 6.61
C GLU A 80 2.57 19.01 5.58
N ALA A 81 2.80 19.31 4.29
CA ALA A 81 2.90 18.28 3.26
C ALA A 81 4.03 17.28 3.57
N VAL A 82 5.22 17.76 3.96
CA VAL A 82 6.35 16.89 4.37
C VAL A 82 5.97 16.02 5.56
N GLU A 83 5.29 16.57 6.57
CA GLU A 83 4.85 15.83 7.76
C GLU A 83 3.82 14.74 7.45
N LYS A 84 3.08 14.85 6.34
CA LYS A 84 2.08 13.88 5.91
C LYS A 84 2.61 12.79 4.97
N ILE A 85 3.92 12.76 4.71
CA ILE A 85 4.55 11.66 3.99
C ILE A 85 4.64 10.45 4.93
N ASP A 86 3.94 9.38 4.56
CA ASP A 86 3.93 8.12 5.29
C ASP A 86 5.11 7.25 4.85
N ILE A 87 5.88 6.77 5.83
CA ILE A 87 7.00 5.85 5.62
C ILE A 87 6.60 4.42 6.01
N GLY A 88 5.84 4.28 7.09
CA GLY A 88 5.46 2.97 7.63
C GLY A 88 4.44 2.27 6.75
N GLY A 89 3.41 2.99 6.29
CA GLY A 89 2.35 2.47 5.43
C GLY A 89 2.90 1.86 4.14
N PRO A 90 3.62 2.62 3.29
CA PRO A 90 4.17 2.07 2.05
C PRO A 90 5.15 0.91 2.29
N SER A 91 5.92 0.96 3.39
CA SER A 91 6.83 -0.14 3.75
C SER A 91 6.07 -1.43 4.05
N LEU A 92 5.00 -1.38 4.85
CA LEU A 92 4.15 -2.53 5.16
C LEU A 92 3.46 -3.09 3.90
N VAL A 93 2.90 -2.21 3.07
CA VAL A 93 2.24 -2.60 1.81
C VAL A 93 3.22 -3.33 0.90
N ARG A 94 4.41 -2.77 0.69
CA ARG A 94 5.44 -3.38 -0.17
C ARG A 94 5.97 -4.70 0.40
N ALA A 95 6.16 -4.79 1.72
CA ALA A 95 6.61 -6.03 2.36
C ALA A 95 5.60 -7.17 2.19
N ALA A 96 4.32 -6.90 2.43
CA ALA A 96 3.25 -7.87 2.28
C ALA A 96 3.05 -8.27 0.81
N ALA A 97 3.01 -7.29 -0.10
CA ALA A 97 2.90 -7.54 -1.54
C ALA A 97 4.09 -8.37 -2.07
N LYS A 98 5.32 -8.08 -1.64
CA LYS A 98 6.50 -8.88 -1.99
C LYS A 98 6.33 -10.35 -1.57
N ASN A 99 5.76 -10.60 -0.39
CA ASN A 99 5.57 -11.95 0.14
C ASN A 99 4.18 -12.56 -0.18
N HIS A 100 3.56 -12.17 -1.30
CA HIS A 100 2.24 -12.64 -1.73
C HIS A 100 2.10 -14.16 -1.84
N ALA A 101 3.20 -14.92 -1.92
CA ALA A 101 3.14 -16.37 -1.85
C ALA A 101 2.45 -16.85 -0.55
N PHE A 102 2.61 -16.10 0.55
CA PHE A 102 2.16 -16.48 1.88
C PHE A 102 1.26 -15.45 2.58
N THR A 103 1.35 -14.18 2.22
CA THR A 103 0.64 -13.08 2.90
C THR A 103 -0.28 -12.33 1.93
N ALA A 104 -1.54 -12.12 2.32
CA ALA A 104 -2.47 -11.27 1.58
C ALA A 104 -2.35 -9.81 2.03
N ILE A 105 -2.41 -8.87 1.08
CA ILE A 105 -2.37 -7.42 1.34
C ILE A 105 -3.65 -6.76 0.80
N LEU A 106 -4.33 -5.96 1.61
CA LEU A 106 -5.47 -5.15 1.17
C LEU A 106 -5.15 -3.68 1.42
N THR A 107 -5.30 -2.88 0.38
CA THR A 107 -5.06 -1.43 0.39
C THR A 107 -6.34 -0.62 0.21
N ASP A 108 -7.45 -1.27 -0.16
CA ASP A 108 -8.75 -0.64 -0.37
C ASP A 108 -9.90 -1.44 0.26
N ALA A 109 -10.90 -0.75 0.81
CA ALA A 109 -12.03 -1.39 1.47
C ALA A 109 -12.90 -2.22 0.52
N SER A 110 -12.92 -1.90 -0.78
CA SER A 110 -13.64 -2.68 -1.80
C SER A 110 -13.11 -4.11 -1.93
N GLN A 111 -11.85 -4.35 -1.52
CA GLN A 111 -11.23 -5.68 -1.56
C GLN A 111 -11.74 -6.62 -0.44
N TYR A 112 -12.38 -6.07 0.60
CA TYR A 112 -12.78 -6.83 1.79
C TYR A 112 -13.78 -7.94 1.46
N GLY A 113 -14.75 -7.66 0.59
CA GLY A 113 -15.81 -8.61 0.27
C GLY A 113 -15.28 -9.91 -0.34
N ARG A 114 -14.39 -9.81 -1.33
CA ARG A 114 -13.76 -10.98 -1.97
C ARG A 114 -12.95 -11.79 -0.98
N VAL A 115 -12.08 -11.13 -0.21
CA VAL A 115 -11.17 -11.80 0.73
C VAL A 115 -11.94 -12.46 1.87
N LEU A 116 -12.97 -11.79 2.40
CA LEU A 116 -13.83 -12.37 3.44
C LEU A 116 -14.54 -13.63 2.94
N ALA A 117 -15.06 -13.62 1.71
CA ALA A 117 -15.71 -14.79 1.12
C ALA A 117 -14.73 -15.97 0.96
N GLU A 118 -13.48 -15.73 0.55
CA GLU A 118 -12.46 -16.78 0.48
C GLU A 118 -12.12 -17.34 1.85
N ILE A 119 -11.93 -16.48 2.86
CA ILE A 119 -11.66 -16.93 4.23
C ILE A 119 -12.80 -17.79 4.76
N GLN A 120 -14.06 -17.39 4.54
CA GLN A 120 -15.23 -18.13 5.01
C GLN A 120 -15.42 -19.48 4.30
N ASN A 121 -15.16 -19.55 3.00
CA ASN A 121 -15.44 -20.74 2.19
C ASN A 121 -14.27 -21.71 2.09
N LEU A 122 -13.02 -21.20 2.15
CA LEU A 122 -11.81 -21.97 1.90
C LEU A 122 -10.87 -22.02 3.12
N GLY A 123 -11.14 -21.25 4.17
CA GLY A 123 -10.27 -21.10 5.34
C GLY A 123 -9.05 -20.19 5.13
N GLY A 124 -8.97 -19.51 3.99
CA GLY A 124 -7.85 -18.63 3.64
C GLY A 124 -7.98 -18.07 2.22
N THR A 125 -6.98 -17.30 1.79
CA THR A 125 -6.95 -16.75 0.42
C THR A 125 -6.30 -17.72 -0.56
N THR A 126 -6.69 -17.62 -1.83
CA THR A 126 -6.02 -18.34 -2.93
C THR A 126 -4.75 -17.60 -3.39
N LEU A 127 -3.82 -18.32 -4.03
CA LEU A 127 -2.62 -17.70 -4.61
C LEU A 127 -2.99 -16.67 -5.70
N GLU A 128 -3.97 -16.99 -6.55
CA GLU A 128 -4.47 -16.09 -7.59
C GLU A 128 -4.96 -14.76 -7.01
N THR A 129 -5.76 -14.83 -5.93
CA THR A 129 -6.22 -13.63 -5.23
C THR A 129 -5.06 -12.84 -4.65
N ARG A 130 -4.08 -13.50 -4.02
CA ARG A 130 -2.90 -12.79 -3.48
C ARG A 130 -2.06 -12.14 -4.58
N GLN A 131 -1.94 -12.75 -5.76
CA GLN A 131 -1.25 -12.15 -6.91
C GLN A 131 -1.97 -10.91 -7.44
N ALA A 132 -3.31 -10.95 -7.55
CA ALA A 132 -4.10 -9.78 -7.92
C ALA A 132 -3.95 -8.65 -6.90
N LEU A 133 -4.07 -8.97 -5.61
CA LEU A 133 -3.89 -8.02 -4.51
C LEU A 133 -2.47 -7.43 -4.47
N MET A 134 -1.44 -8.22 -4.78
CA MET A 134 -0.06 -7.74 -4.92
C MET A 134 0.04 -6.68 -6.02
N ALA A 135 -0.56 -6.93 -7.19
CA ALA A 135 -0.53 -5.99 -8.30
C ALA A 135 -1.20 -4.65 -7.91
N ASP A 136 -2.39 -4.73 -7.30
CA ASP A 136 -3.11 -3.56 -6.78
C ASP A 136 -2.28 -2.77 -5.75
N ALA A 137 -1.61 -3.48 -4.83
CA ALA A 137 -0.79 -2.87 -3.78
C ALA A 137 0.44 -2.12 -4.32
N PHE A 138 1.12 -2.67 -5.33
CA PHE A 138 2.23 -1.97 -5.98
C PHE A 138 1.77 -0.78 -6.81
N GLU A 139 0.62 -0.88 -7.49
CA GLU A 139 0.01 0.25 -8.18
C GLU A 139 -0.39 1.36 -7.19
N HIS A 140 -0.93 1.01 -6.03
CA HIS A 140 -1.29 1.95 -4.98
C HIS A 140 -0.08 2.73 -4.45
N THR A 141 1.04 2.04 -4.17
CA THR A 141 2.27 2.69 -3.70
C THR A 141 2.97 3.49 -4.79
N ALA A 142 2.94 3.04 -6.05
CA ALA A 142 3.45 3.82 -7.19
C ALA A 142 2.67 5.13 -7.36
N SER A 143 1.34 5.08 -7.23
CA SER A 143 0.47 6.25 -7.28
C SER A 143 0.75 7.24 -6.14
N TYR A 144 0.98 6.72 -4.95
CA TYR A 144 1.33 7.50 -3.76
C TYR A 144 2.66 8.24 -3.94
N ASP A 145 3.72 7.54 -4.32
CA ASP A 145 5.05 8.12 -4.55
C ASP A 145 5.02 9.12 -5.71
N ARG A 146 4.18 8.87 -6.73
CA ARG A 146 3.98 9.80 -7.84
C ARG A 146 3.40 11.12 -7.37
N ALA A 147 2.38 11.10 -6.50
CA ALA A 147 1.75 12.30 -5.96
C ALA A 147 2.75 13.13 -5.13
N ILE A 148 3.61 12.47 -4.35
CA ILE A 148 4.70 13.14 -3.62
C ILE A 148 5.68 13.79 -4.60
N ALA A 149 6.15 13.04 -5.59
CA ALA A 149 7.11 13.53 -6.58
C ALA A 149 6.55 14.71 -7.37
N ASP A 150 5.26 14.70 -7.72
CA ASP A 150 4.59 15.82 -8.38
C ASP A 150 4.51 17.06 -7.52
N TYR A 151 4.15 16.91 -6.25
CA TYR A 151 4.02 18.05 -5.34
C TYR A 151 5.35 18.77 -5.11
N PHE A 152 6.47 18.04 -5.05
CA PHE A 152 7.80 18.62 -4.83
C PHE A 152 8.58 18.90 -6.13
N ALA A 153 8.00 18.65 -7.30
CA ALA A 153 8.61 19.04 -8.56
C ALA A 153 8.77 20.57 -8.60
N PRO A 154 9.89 21.10 -9.12
CA PRO A 154 10.09 22.55 -9.24
C PRO A 154 8.94 23.20 -10.01
N SER A 155 8.29 24.21 -9.44
CA SER A 155 7.36 25.06 -10.17
C SER A 155 8.14 25.86 -11.21
N ALA A 156 7.57 26.01 -12.41
CA ALA A 156 8.08 26.92 -13.42
C ALA A 156 7.77 28.37 -13.00
N GLU A 157 8.38 28.84 -11.93
CA GLU A 157 8.25 30.22 -11.41
C GLU A 157 9.23 31.21 -12.08
N SER A 158 10.04 30.76 -13.03
CA SER A 158 10.79 31.67 -13.89
C SER A 158 9.89 32.25 -14.97
N ASN A 159 9.98 33.56 -15.22
CA ASN A 159 9.40 34.32 -16.36
C ASN A 159 9.83 33.80 -17.76
N ASP A 160 10.33 32.57 -17.85
CA ASP A 160 10.66 31.88 -19.09
C ASP A 160 9.40 31.22 -19.68
N ILE A 161 9.37 31.13 -21.01
CA ILE A 161 8.39 30.36 -21.77
C ILE A 161 8.25 28.96 -21.13
N PRO A 162 7.03 28.49 -20.79
CA PRO A 162 6.84 27.19 -20.18
C PRO A 162 7.49 26.11 -21.04
N ARG A 163 8.57 25.51 -20.54
CA ARG A 163 9.20 24.39 -21.23
C ARG A 163 8.35 23.14 -20.99
N PRO A 164 8.13 22.29 -22.01
CA PRO A 164 7.52 20.99 -21.76
C PRO A 164 8.35 20.24 -20.72
N PRO A 165 7.71 19.53 -19.78
CA PRO A 165 8.43 18.83 -18.73
C PRO A 165 9.36 17.78 -19.34
N SER A 166 10.52 17.56 -18.71
CA SER A 166 11.48 16.54 -19.17
C SER A 166 10.97 15.10 -19.02
N ARG A 167 9.89 14.90 -18.26
CA ARG A 167 9.22 13.62 -18.08
C ARG A 167 7.72 13.84 -17.88
N VAL A 168 6.90 13.04 -18.55
CA VAL A 168 5.46 12.96 -18.33
C VAL A 168 5.12 11.55 -17.89
N THR A 169 4.33 11.42 -16.83
CA THR A 169 3.76 10.16 -16.38
C THR A 169 2.25 10.31 -16.35
N LEU A 170 1.53 9.46 -17.08
CA LEU A 170 0.07 9.43 -17.10
C LEU A 170 -0.40 8.18 -16.34
N ARG A 171 -1.24 8.39 -15.34
CA ARG A 171 -2.04 7.34 -14.70
C ARG A 171 -3.49 7.62 -15.06
N LEU A 172 -4.16 6.64 -15.63
CA LEU A 172 -5.55 6.77 -16.05
C LEU A 172 -6.34 5.58 -15.51
N GLU A 173 -7.58 5.83 -15.12
CA GLU A 173 -8.51 4.82 -14.62
C GLU A 173 -9.49 4.45 -15.73
N GLN A 174 -9.68 3.15 -15.97
CA GLN A 174 -10.62 2.70 -16.98
C GLN A 174 -12.04 3.06 -16.57
N VAL A 175 -12.72 3.84 -17.41
CA VAL A 175 -14.12 4.23 -17.23
C VAL A 175 -15.05 3.14 -17.78
N SER A 176 -14.74 2.63 -18.97
CA SER A 176 -15.54 1.59 -19.62
C SER A 176 -14.75 0.87 -20.72
N GLY A 177 -15.13 -0.39 -21.00
CA GLY A 177 -14.75 -1.06 -22.24
C GLY A 177 -15.59 -0.55 -23.41
N LEU A 178 -14.98 -0.42 -24.59
CA LEU A 178 -15.67 -0.04 -25.83
C LEU A 178 -15.96 -1.28 -26.68
N ARG A 179 -16.96 -1.19 -27.56
CA ARG A 179 -17.39 -2.32 -28.40
C ARG A 179 -16.28 -2.80 -29.34
N TYR A 180 -15.51 -1.87 -29.87
CA TYR A 180 -14.31 -2.06 -30.67
C TYR A 180 -13.54 -0.72 -30.71
N GLY A 181 -12.29 -0.77 -31.16
CA GLY A 181 -11.46 0.41 -31.43
C GLY A 181 -11.87 1.09 -32.73
N GLU A 182 -10.91 1.30 -33.63
CA GLU A 182 -11.21 1.87 -34.94
C GLU A 182 -11.89 0.85 -35.87
N ASN A 183 -11.56 -0.43 -35.73
CA ASN A 183 -12.12 -1.54 -36.51
C ASN A 183 -12.72 -2.64 -35.63
N PRO A 184 -13.74 -3.40 -36.11
CA PRO A 184 -14.47 -4.39 -35.30
C PRO A 184 -13.64 -5.48 -34.60
N HIS A 185 -12.43 -5.78 -35.09
CA HIS A 185 -11.55 -6.81 -34.53
C HIS A 185 -10.57 -6.26 -33.47
N GLN A 186 -10.57 -4.94 -33.22
CA GLN A 186 -9.64 -4.30 -32.29
C GLN A 186 -10.33 -4.05 -30.94
N PRO A 187 -9.76 -4.50 -29.81
CA PRO A 187 -10.27 -4.15 -28.48
C PRO A 187 -9.99 -2.68 -28.16
N ALA A 188 -10.87 -2.03 -27.37
CA ALA A 188 -10.66 -0.66 -26.91
C ALA A 188 -11.34 -0.39 -25.56
N ALA A 189 -10.85 0.64 -24.86
CA ALA A 189 -11.39 1.11 -23.60
C ALA A 189 -11.21 2.63 -23.46
N LEU A 190 -12.13 3.26 -22.73
CA LEU A 190 -12.05 4.67 -22.34
C LEU A 190 -11.41 4.77 -20.95
N TYR A 191 -10.46 5.68 -20.81
CA TYR A 191 -9.79 5.96 -19.54
C TYR A 191 -9.94 7.45 -19.16
N ARG A 192 -9.88 7.77 -17.86
CA ARG A 192 -9.93 9.14 -17.30
C ARG A 192 -8.77 9.41 -16.35
#